data_AF-A0A2T4S693-F1
#
_entry.id   AF-A0A2T4S693-F1
#
_cell.length_a   1.000
_cell.length_b   1.000
_cell.length_c   1.000
_cell.angle_alpha   90.00
_cell.angle_beta   90.00
_cell.angle_gamma   90.00
#
_symmetry.space_group_name_H-M   'P 1'
#
loop_
_entity.id
_entity.type
_entity.pdbx_description
1 polymer ?
#
loop_
_entity_poly.entity_id
_entity_poly.type
_entity_poly.pdbx_seq_one_letter_code
_entity_poly.pdbx_strand_id
1 'polypeptide(L)'
;MLFSAGMGIGLVFYGASEPVSHYLTPPTASAETKAALADSLRASFLHYGFHPWAVYGIVALSLAYFQFRKGEVGLISKTLRPLLGKRVDGLPGTIVDVLAVFATIIGVAVSLGVGAMQINGGLNYLFGIPNNKLVQGIIIAVVTVLFLYSAWSGLSKGIQYLSNLNMILAAILFAILLVIGPTLLILDMMTSATGDYLNTLIFNSLD
;
A
#
# COMPACT_ATOMS: atom_id res chain seq x y z
N MET A 1 2.83 14.77 3.30
CA MET A 1 2.08 14.25 2.12
C MET A 1 2.55 12.85 1.70
N LEU A 2 3.87 12.58 1.59
CA LEU A 2 4.41 11.25 1.21
C LEU A 2 3.87 10.08 2.07
N PHE A 3 3.86 10.23 3.40
CA PHE A 3 3.35 9.19 4.30
C PHE A 3 1.85 8.90 4.08
N SER A 4 1.03 9.93 3.86
CA SER A 4 -0.39 9.75 3.52
C SER A 4 -0.61 9.14 2.12
N ALA A 5 0.36 9.25 1.21
CA ALA A 5 0.25 8.70 -0.13
C ALA A 5 0.61 7.20 -0.17
N GLY A 6 1.53 6.76 0.70
CA GLY A 6 1.90 5.33 0.80
C GLY A 6 1.12 4.53 1.84
N MET A 7 0.49 5.20 2.82
CA MET A 7 -0.40 4.52 3.78
C MET A 7 -1.79 4.27 3.18
N GLY A 8 -1.92 3.12 2.50
CA GLY A 8 -3.18 2.67 1.92
C GLY A 8 -3.98 1.72 2.82
N ILE A 9 -5.10 1.24 2.28
CA ILE A 9 -5.96 0.19 2.86
C ILE A 9 -5.14 -1.06 3.22
N GLY A 10 -4.13 -1.38 2.39
CA GLY A 10 -3.26 -2.53 2.60
C GLY A 10 -2.58 -2.56 3.97
N LEU A 11 -2.17 -1.42 4.52
CA LEU A 11 -1.51 -1.38 5.84
C LEU A 11 -2.45 -1.77 6.99
N VAL A 12 -3.71 -1.34 6.94
CA VAL A 12 -4.68 -1.68 7.98
C VAL A 12 -5.16 -3.12 7.83
N PHE A 13 -5.33 -3.60 6.59
CA PHE A 13 -5.76 -4.97 6.32
C PHE A 13 -4.63 -5.98 6.59
N TYR A 14 -3.54 -5.88 5.83
CA TYR A 14 -2.43 -6.83 5.88
C TYR A 14 -1.49 -6.61 7.06
N GLY A 15 -1.41 -5.39 7.61
CA GLY A 15 -0.57 -5.14 8.80
C GLY A 15 -0.99 -5.98 10.01
N ALA A 16 -2.26 -6.37 10.10
CA ALA A 16 -2.72 -7.34 11.09
C ALA A 16 -2.75 -8.77 10.54
N SER A 17 -3.28 -8.99 9.33
CA SER A 17 -3.55 -10.35 8.85
C SER A 17 -2.30 -11.11 8.41
N GLU A 18 -1.32 -10.43 7.81
CA GLU A 18 -0.15 -11.07 7.20
C GLU A 18 0.81 -11.66 8.23
N PRO A 19 1.25 -10.92 9.28
CA PRO A 19 2.08 -11.52 10.34
C PRO A 19 1.38 -12.70 11.02
N VAL A 20 0.07 -12.59 11.28
CA VAL A 20 -0.71 -13.67 11.90
C VAL A 20 -0.77 -14.88 10.97
N SER A 21 -1.01 -14.68 9.68
CA SER A 21 -1.01 -15.77 8.70
C SER A 21 0.34 -16.47 8.63
N HIS A 22 1.44 -15.73 8.54
CA HIS A 22 2.78 -16.31 8.49
C HIS A 22 3.19 -16.97 9.81
N TYR A 23 2.66 -16.53 10.94
CA TYR A 23 2.89 -17.18 12.23
C TYR A 23 2.20 -18.56 12.34
N LEU A 24 1.01 -18.68 11.74
CA LEU A 24 0.24 -19.93 11.71
C LEU A 24 0.72 -20.91 10.61
N THR A 25 1.20 -20.39 9.49
CA THR A 25 1.72 -21.20 8.37
C THR A 25 3.09 -20.69 7.91
N PRO A 26 4.12 -20.76 8.76
CA PRO A 26 5.47 -20.30 8.41
C PRO A 26 6.13 -21.22 7.39
N PRO A 27 6.91 -20.68 6.44
CA PRO A 27 7.61 -21.49 5.43
C PRO A 27 8.81 -22.26 6.00
N THR A 28 9.48 -21.73 7.03
CA THR A 28 10.78 -22.26 7.49
C THR A 28 10.80 -22.75 8.94
N ALA A 29 9.72 -22.53 9.69
CA ALA A 29 9.62 -22.86 11.11
C ALA A 29 8.43 -23.77 11.39
N SER A 30 8.34 -24.31 12.61
CA SER A 30 7.09 -24.91 13.09
C SER A 30 6.11 -23.80 13.50
N ALA A 31 4.85 -23.97 13.10
CA ALA A 31 3.77 -23.04 13.41
C ALA A 31 3.70 -22.70 14.91
N GLU A 32 3.26 -21.48 15.20
CA GLU A 32 3.03 -21.00 16.56
C GLU A 32 4.26 -20.97 17.50
N THR A 33 5.47 -21.08 16.95
CA THR A 33 6.72 -21.00 17.74
C THR A 33 7.35 -19.61 17.73
N LYS A 34 8.26 -19.33 18.67
CA LYS A 34 9.06 -18.09 18.66
C LYS A 34 9.81 -17.89 17.34
N ALA A 35 10.27 -18.97 16.71
CA ALA A 35 10.93 -18.92 15.41
C ALA A 35 9.94 -18.50 14.31
N ALA A 36 8.71 -19.04 14.31
CA ALA A 36 7.66 -18.63 13.37
C ALA A 36 7.27 -17.16 13.53
N LEU A 37 7.29 -16.64 14.77
CA LEU A 37 6.98 -15.24 15.06
C LEU A 37 8.04 -14.31 14.46
N ALA A 38 9.33 -14.63 14.65
CA ALA A 38 10.42 -13.89 14.03
C ALA A 38 10.34 -13.95 12.49
N ASP A 39 10.07 -15.13 11.93
CA ASP A 39 9.94 -15.32 10.48
C ASP A 39 8.75 -14.52 9.90
N SER A 40 7.62 -14.49 10.61
CA SER A 40 6.43 -13.76 10.18
C SER A 40 6.64 -12.24 10.07
N LEU A 41 7.34 -11.65 11.05
CA LEU A 41 7.64 -10.22 11.06
C LEU A 41 8.72 -9.88 10.04
N ARG A 42 9.73 -10.74 9.89
CA ARG A 42 10.77 -10.61 8.86
C ARG A 42 10.17 -10.59 7.45
N ALA A 43 9.27 -11.52 7.15
CA ALA A 43 8.56 -11.56 5.87
C ALA A 43 7.69 -10.30 5.65
N SER A 44 6.93 -9.89 6.68
CA SER A 44 6.11 -8.68 6.60
C SER A 44 6.97 -7.43 6.35
N PHE A 45 8.13 -7.31 7.02
CA PHE A 45 9.04 -6.19 6.82
C PHE A 45 9.71 -6.22 5.43
N LEU A 46 9.91 -7.39 4.83
CA LEU A 46 10.36 -7.49 3.44
C LEU A 46 9.31 -6.91 2.47
N HIS A 47 8.04 -7.25 2.67
CA HIS A 47 6.94 -6.85 1.79
C HIS A 47 6.54 -5.37 1.92
N TYR A 48 6.63 -4.77 3.10
CA TYR A 48 6.25 -3.36 3.34
C TYR A 48 7.43 -2.43 3.64
N GLY A 49 8.65 -2.97 3.74
CA GLY A 49 9.89 -2.24 3.98
C GLY A 49 10.52 -1.73 2.68
N PHE A 50 11.84 -1.84 2.56
CA PHE A 50 12.60 -1.12 1.54
C PHE A 50 12.16 -1.40 0.08
N HIS A 51 11.81 -2.64 -0.26
CA HIS A 51 11.54 -3.08 -1.63
C HIS A 51 10.45 -2.27 -2.35
N PRO A 52 9.18 -2.20 -1.87
CA PRO A 52 8.14 -1.41 -2.53
C PRO A 52 8.48 0.07 -2.61
N TRP A 53 9.09 0.64 -1.56
CA TRP A 53 9.46 2.05 -1.52
C TRP A 53 10.60 2.39 -2.49
N ALA A 54 11.54 1.47 -2.71
CA ALA A 54 12.60 1.64 -3.71
C ALA A 54 12.02 1.71 -5.13
N VAL A 55 11.03 0.86 -5.46
CA VAL A 55 10.33 0.90 -6.75
C VAL A 55 9.63 2.25 -6.94
N TYR A 56 8.91 2.73 -5.93
CA TYR A 56 8.30 4.07 -5.96
C TYR A 56 9.33 5.17 -6.12
N GLY A 57 10.45 5.09 -5.41
CA GLY A 57 11.54 6.05 -5.49
C GLY A 57 12.11 6.17 -6.91
N ILE A 58 12.35 5.03 -7.59
CA ILE A 58 12.86 5.00 -8.97
C ILE A 58 11.88 5.69 -9.93
N VAL A 59 10.60 5.32 -9.87
CA VAL A 59 9.58 5.89 -10.77
C VAL A 59 9.37 7.37 -10.49
N ALA A 60 9.25 7.77 -9.22
CA ALA A 60 9.06 9.16 -8.83
C ALA A 60 10.25 10.04 -9.21
N LEU A 61 11.48 9.57 -8.99
CA LEU A 61 12.69 10.30 -9.37
C LEU A 61 12.79 10.45 -10.89
N SER A 62 12.46 9.40 -11.63
CA SER A 62 12.46 9.44 -13.10
C SER A 62 11.48 10.49 -13.61
N LEU A 63 10.22 10.45 -13.16
CA LEU A 63 9.22 11.45 -13.54
C LEU A 63 9.64 12.87 -13.13
N ALA A 64 10.10 13.06 -11.90
CA ALA A 64 10.53 14.37 -11.40
C ALA A 64 11.70 14.93 -12.21
N TYR A 65 12.69 14.10 -12.54
CA TYR A 65 13.83 14.53 -13.35
C TYR A 65 13.38 14.99 -14.74
N PHE A 66 12.59 14.18 -15.46
CA PHE A 66 12.17 14.55 -16.81
C PHE A 66 11.21 15.76 -16.81
N GLN A 67 10.34 15.86 -15.83
CA GLN A 67 9.42 16.98 -15.72
C GLN A 67 10.12 18.28 -15.33
N PHE A 68 10.87 18.29 -14.22
CA PHE A 68 11.44 19.52 -13.67
C PHE A 68 12.80 19.89 -14.27
N ARG A 69 13.63 18.92 -14.63
CA ARG A 69 14.98 19.19 -15.17
C ARG A 69 15.03 19.20 -16.70
N LYS A 70 14.21 18.37 -17.37
CA LYS A 70 14.18 18.29 -18.84
C LYS A 70 13.00 18.99 -19.49
N GLY A 71 12.01 19.44 -18.72
CA GLY A 71 10.85 20.15 -19.24
C GLY A 71 9.90 19.27 -20.04
N GLU A 72 9.96 17.95 -19.86
CA GLU A 72 9.01 17.02 -20.48
C GLU A 72 7.65 17.08 -19.75
N VAL A 73 6.61 16.63 -20.45
CA VAL A 73 5.32 16.34 -19.81
C VAL A 73 5.46 15.14 -18.87
N GLY A 74 4.68 15.12 -17.78
CA GLY A 74 4.73 14.09 -16.74
C GLY A 74 4.13 12.73 -17.15
N LEU A 75 4.62 12.14 -18.23
CA LEU A 75 4.22 10.83 -18.74
C LEU A 75 5.36 9.81 -18.54
N ILE A 76 5.01 8.56 -18.26
CA ILE A 76 5.98 7.49 -18.04
C ILE A 76 6.82 7.27 -19.30
N SER A 77 6.21 7.34 -20.48
CA SER A 77 6.91 7.21 -21.77
C SER A 77 8.06 8.20 -21.94
N LYS A 78 7.93 9.44 -21.43
CA LYS A 78 8.97 10.48 -21.57
C LYS A 78 10.21 10.17 -20.76
N THR A 79 10.08 9.39 -19.68
CA THR A 79 11.24 8.92 -18.91
C THR A 79 12.14 7.97 -19.71
N LEU A 80 11.61 7.34 -20.77
CA LEU A 80 12.33 6.43 -21.66
C LEU A 80 13.01 7.15 -22.84
N ARG A 81 12.96 8.48 -22.91
CA ARG A 81 13.58 9.25 -24.01
C ARG A 81 15.09 8.93 -24.20
N PRO A 82 15.91 8.70 -23.17
CA PRO A 82 17.32 8.32 -23.37
C PRO A 82 17.50 7.00 -24.13
N LEU A 83 16.54 6.08 -24.02
CA LEU A 83 16.60 4.75 -24.64
C LEU A 83 15.90 4.73 -26.02
N LEU A 84 14.75 5.41 -26.12
CA LEU A 84 13.87 5.34 -27.30
C LEU A 84 13.95 6.59 -28.19
N GLY A 85 14.65 7.64 -27.76
CA GLY A 85 14.79 8.89 -28.51
C GLY A 85 13.45 9.54 -28.83
N LYS A 86 13.25 9.95 -30.08
CA LYS A 86 11.99 10.56 -30.57
C LYS A 86 10.81 9.58 -30.63
N ARG A 87 11.04 8.27 -30.50
CA ARG A 87 9.96 7.27 -30.57
C ARG A 87 8.99 7.36 -29.39
N VAL A 88 9.39 7.99 -28.28
CA VAL A 88 8.51 8.29 -27.13
C VAL A 88 7.41 9.28 -27.47
N ASP A 89 7.50 9.97 -28.60
CA ASP A 89 6.49 10.91 -29.08
C ASP A 89 5.51 10.26 -30.08
N GLY A 90 5.75 9.00 -30.45
CA GLY A 90 4.90 8.22 -31.36
C GLY A 90 4.29 7.00 -30.67
N LEU A 91 3.87 6.02 -31.50
CA LEU A 91 3.17 4.81 -31.06
C LEU A 91 3.86 4.06 -29.90
N PRO A 92 5.20 3.88 -29.87
CA PRO A 92 5.86 3.22 -28.74
C PRO A 92 5.64 3.94 -27.40
N GLY A 93 5.65 5.28 -27.40
CA GLY A 93 5.36 6.06 -26.19
C GLY A 93 3.92 5.87 -25.72
N THR A 94 2.97 5.95 -26.65
CA THR A 94 1.54 5.73 -26.35
C THR A 94 1.29 4.35 -25.73
N ILE A 95 1.93 3.30 -26.26
CA ILE A 95 1.80 1.94 -25.70
C ILE A 95 2.26 1.90 -24.24
N VAL A 96 3.41 2.52 -23.93
CA VAL A 96 3.94 2.58 -22.56
C VAL A 96 2.99 3.31 -21.63
N ASP A 97 2.46 4.46 -22.04
CA ASP A 97 1.54 5.25 -21.21
C ASP A 97 0.20 4.52 -20.99
N VAL A 98 -0.31 3.83 -22.02
CA VAL A 98 -1.51 2.99 -21.88
C VAL A 98 -1.27 1.85 -20.89
N LEU A 99 -0.14 1.15 -20.98
CA LEU A 99 0.22 0.10 -20.02
C LEU A 99 0.33 0.65 -18.59
N ALA A 100 0.91 1.84 -18.42
CA ALA A 100 1.00 2.50 -17.11
C ALA A 100 -0.38 2.85 -16.52
N VAL A 101 -1.33 3.30 -17.37
CA VAL A 101 -2.71 3.53 -16.96
C VAL A 101 -3.39 2.22 -16.54
N PHE A 102 -3.25 1.15 -17.33
CA PHE A 102 -3.81 -0.16 -16.96
C PHE A 102 -3.22 -0.69 -15.65
N ALA A 103 -1.91 -0.62 -15.46
CA ALA A 103 -1.24 -1.03 -14.23
C ALA A 103 -1.79 -0.26 -13.01
N THR A 104 -2.01 1.05 -13.18
CA THR A 104 -2.57 1.91 -12.13
C THR A 104 -4.02 1.53 -11.81
N ILE A 105 -4.86 1.33 -12.82
CA ILE A 105 -6.28 0.95 -12.64
C ILE A 105 -6.39 -0.38 -11.91
N ILE A 106 -5.58 -1.38 -12.30
CA ILE A 106 -5.58 -2.71 -11.66
C ILE A 106 -5.16 -2.57 -10.20
N GLY A 107 -4.07 -1.85 -9.90
CA GLY A 107 -3.62 -1.64 -8.53
C GLY A 107 -4.67 -0.95 -7.65
N VAL A 108 -5.32 0.09 -8.17
CA VAL A 108 -6.41 0.79 -7.47
C VAL A 108 -7.62 -0.13 -7.24
N ALA A 109 -7.99 -0.94 -8.23
CA ALA A 109 -9.12 -1.86 -8.13
C ALA A 109 -8.91 -2.93 -7.05
N VAL A 110 -7.71 -3.50 -6.95
CA VAL A 110 -7.35 -4.47 -5.89
C VAL A 110 -7.48 -3.82 -4.52
N SER A 111 -6.90 -2.64 -4.33
CA SER A 111 -6.96 -1.90 -3.06
C SER A 111 -8.41 -1.58 -2.65
N LEU A 112 -9.24 -1.14 -3.59
CA LEU A 112 -10.66 -0.86 -3.36
C LEU A 112 -11.45 -2.11 -2.97
N GLY A 113 -11.18 -3.24 -3.62
CA GLY A 113 -11.79 -4.53 -3.29
C GLY A 113 -11.45 -4.99 -1.88
N VAL A 114 -10.17 -4.92 -1.49
CA VAL A 114 -9.72 -5.21 -0.12
C VAL A 114 -10.40 -4.30 0.89
N GLY A 115 -10.54 -3.00 0.58
CA GLY A 115 -11.25 -2.05 1.44
C GLY A 115 -12.71 -2.41 1.64
N ALA A 116 -13.40 -2.79 0.57
CA ALA A 116 -14.79 -3.22 0.64
C ALA A 116 -14.96 -4.49 1.49
N MET A 117 -14.05 -5.46 1.35
CA MET A 117 -14.04 -6.66 2.21
C MET A 117 -13.82 -6.30 3.68
N GLN A 118 -12.90 -5.38 3.97
CA GLN A 118 -12.61 -4.93 5.33
C GLN A 118 -13.81 -4.23 5.97
N ILE A 119 -14.45 -3.31 5.24
CA ILE A 119 -15.67 -2.61 5.70
C ILE A 119 -16.79 -3.62 5.92
N ASN A 120 -17.01 -4.55 4.98
CA ASN A 120 -18.06 -5.56 5.13
C ASN A 120 -17.81 -6.45 6.34
N GLY A 121 -16.56 -6.85 6.59
CA GLY A 121 -16.18 -7.62 7.79
C GLY A 121 -16.46 -6.87 9.09
N GLY A 122 -16.12 -5.58 9.16
CA GLY A 122 -16.44 -4.73 10.31
C GLY A 122 -17.94 -4.56 10.53
N LEU A 123 -18.71 -4.33 9.46
CA LEU A 123 -20.16 -4.25 9.52
C LEU A 123 -20.82 -5.57 9.94
N ASN A 124 -20.28 -6.70 9.51
CA ASN A 124 -20.72 -8.01 9.95
C ASN A 124 -20.49 -8.20 11.45
N TYR A 125 -19.29 -7.85 11.93
CA TYR A 125 -18.94 -7.97 13.35
C TYR A 125 -19.81 -7.09 14.25
N LEU A 126 -20.07 -5.84 13.86
CA LEU A 126 -20.81 -4.88 14.68
C LEU A 126 -22.34 -4.99 14.57
N PHE A 127 -22.85 -5.28 13.37
CA PHE A 127 -24.28 -5.16 13.06
C PHE A 127 -24.88 -6.44 12.46
N GLY A 128 -24.10 -7.51 12.31
CA GLY A 128 -24.57 -8.77 11.72
C GLY A 128 -24.87 -8.71 10.22
N ILE A 129 -24.44 -7.66 9.52
CA ILE A 129 -24.66 -7.52 8.07
C ILE A 129 -23.95 -8.66 7.33
N PRO A 130 -24.59 -9.38 6.38
CA PRO A 130 -23.96 -10.50 5.68
C PRO A 130 -22.63 -10.12 5.02
N ASN A 131 -21.62 -10.97 5.18
CA ASN A 131 -20.33 -10.82 4.49
C ASN A 131 -20.36 -11.57 3.15
N ASN A 132 -20.71 -10.87 2.07
CA ASN A 132 -20.82 -11.46 0.74
C ASN A 132 -20.57 -10.44 -0.37
N LYS A 133 -20.41 -10.93 -1.60
CA LYS A 133 -20.08 -10.11 -2.78
C LYS A 133 -21.12 -9.03 -3.07
N LEU A 134 -22.39 -9.26 -2.73
CA LEU A 134 -23.45 -8.27 -2.96
C LEU A 134 -23.25 -7.05 -2.06
N VAL A 135 -23.03 -7.26 -0.76
CA VAL A 135 -22.78 -6.16 0.19
C VAL A 135 -21.49 -5.42 -0.15
N GLN A 136 -20.42 -6.15 -0.49
CA GLN A 136 -19.16 -5.56 -0.96
C GLN A 136 -19.36 -4.69 -2.22
N GLY A 137 -20.15 -5.15 -3.18
CA GLY A 137 -20.51 -4.38 -4.38
C GLY A 137 -21.28 -3.09 -4.06
N ILE A 138 -22.20 -3.15 -3.09
CA ILE A 138 -22.93 -1.96 -2.60
C ILE A 138 -21.96 -0.96 -1.94
N ILE A 139 -21.06 -1.44 -1.08
CA ILE A 139 -20.03 -0.60 -0.44
C ILE A 139 -19.18 0.12 -1.51
N ILE A 140 -18.71 -0.61 -2.52
CA ILE A 140 -17.92 -0.05 -3.63
C ILE A 140 -18.73 1.01 -4.37
N ALA A 141 -19.99 0.74 -4.70
CA ALA A 141 -20.86 1.70 -5.38
C ALA A 141 -21.02 3.00 -4.57
N VAL A 142 -21.29 2.89 -3.26
CA VAL A 142 -21.42 4.03 -2.36
C VAL A 142 -20.13 4.84 -2.28
N VAL A 143 -18.99 4.18 -2.05
CA VAL A 143 -17.67 4.84 -1.98
C VAL A 143 -17.32 5.52 -3.31
N THR A 144 -17.69 4.91 -4.44
CA THR A 144 -17.49 5.49 -5.77
C THR A 144 -18.30 6.78 -5.95
N VAL A 145 -19.58 6.79 -5.54
CA VAL A 145 -20.42 7.99 -5.59
C VAL A 145 -19.84 9.10 -4.71
N LEU A 146 -19.39 8.77 -3.49
CA LEU A 146 -18.75 9.72 -2.58
C LEU A 146 -17.46 10.29 -3.17
N PHE A 147 -16.64 9.44 -3.80
CA PHE A 147 -15.42 9.86 -4.48
C PHE A 147 -15.71 10.81 -5.66
N LEU A 148 -16.71 10.48 -6.50
CA LEU A 148 -17.11 11.34 -7.62
C LEU A 148 -17.59 12.72 -7.14
N TYR A 149 -18.37 12.76 -6.06
CA TYR A 149 -18.79 14.02 -5.43
C TYR A 149 -17.60 14.83 -4.92
N SER A 150 -16.66 14.18 -4.23
CA SER A 150 -15.43 14.81 -3.77
C SER A 150 -14.60 15.35 -4.93
N ALA A 151 -14.46 14.61 -6.02
CA ALA A 151 -13.72 15.03 -7.21
C ALA A 151 -14.34 16.27 -7.87
N TRP A 152 -15.68 16.33 -7.94
CA TRP A 152 -16.40 17.46 -8.54
C TRP A 152 -16.33 18.73 -7.70
N SER A 153 -16.37 18.63 -6.36
CA SER A 153 -16.31 19.77 -5.43
C SER A 153 -14.96 20.52 -5.39
N GLY A 154 -13.95 20.03 -6.12
CA GLY A 154 -12.59 20.56 -6.14
C GLY A 154 -11.60 19.59 -5.51
N LEU A 155 -10.95 18.80 -6.38
CA LEU A 155 -10.04 17.72 -6.01
C LEU A 155 -8.95 18.14 -4.99
N SER A 156 -8.41 19.35 -5.12
CA SER A 156 -7.31 19.83 -4.27
C SER A 156 -7.71 20.01 -2.80
N LYS A 157 -8.91 20.55 -2.53
CA LYS A 157 -9.38 20.78 -1.15
C LYS A 157 -9.92 19.50 -0.52
N GLY A 158 -10.70 18.72 -1.27
CA GLY A 158 -11.30 17.47 -0.79
C GLY A 158 -10.24 16.42 -0.42
N ILE A 159 -9.26 16.18 -1.30
CA ILE A 159 -8.16 15.24 -1.01
C ILE A 159 -7.36 15.71 0.19
N GLN A 160 -7.05 17.00 0.31
CA GLN A 160 -6.25 17.50 1.42
C GLN A 160 -6.96 17.30 2.77
N TYR A 161 -8.26 17.59 2.86
CA TYR A 161 -9.03 17.39 4.09
C TYR A 161 -9.13 15.91 4.47
N LEU A 162 -9.51 15.05 3.52
CA LEU A 162 -9.65 13.62 3.75
C LEU A 162 -8.30 12.96 4.10
N SER A 163 -7.22 13.38 3.44
CA SER A 163 -5.85 12.94 3.75
C SER A 163 -5.43 13.31 5.16
N ASN A 164 -5.67 14.56 5.59
CA ASN A 164 -5.35 15.00 6.95
C ASN A 164 -6.18 14.26 8.00
N LEU A 165 -7.48 14.08 7.77
CA LEU A 165 -8.35 13.33 8.67
C LEU A 165 -7.89 11.86 8.79
N ASN A 166 -7.59 11.21 7.67
CA ASN A 166 -7.06 9.85 7.66
C ASN A 166 -5.76 9.73 8.46
N MET A 167 -4.86 10.69 8.31
CA MET A 167 -3.61 10.72 9.08
C MET A 167 -3.82 10.85 10.58
N ILE A 168 -4.79 11.67 11.00
CA ILE A 168 -5.15 11.80 12.43
C ILE A 168 -5.74 10.48 12.93
N LEU A 169 -6.67 9.87 12.20
CA LEU A 169 -7.29 8.59 12.59
C LEU A 169 -6.26 7.47 12.68
N ALA A 170 -5.33 7.39 11.74
CA ALA A 170 -4.25 6.41 11.76
C ALA A 170 -3.32 6.61 12.96
N ALA A 171 -2.97 7.86 13.29
CA ALA A 171 -2.16 8.17 14.46
C ALA A 171 -2.87 7.80 15.79
N ILE A 172 -4.18 8.08 15.88
CA ILE A 172 -5.00 7.68 17.04
C ILE A 172 -5.03 6.16 17.15
N LEU A 173 -5.30 5.44 16.06
CA LEU A 173 -5.32 3.98 16.05
C LEU A 173 -3.96 3.39 16.47
N PHE A 174 -2.87 3.91 15.92
CA PHE A 174 -1.52 3.52 16.31
C PHE A 174 -1.26 3.72 17.80
N ALA A 175 -1.60 4.90 18.34
CA ALA A 175 -1.42 5.19 19.76
C ALA A 175 -2.26 4.26 20.66
N ILE A 176 -3.51 3.98 20.27
CA ILE A 176 -4.38 3.04 20.97
C ILE A 176 -3.75 1.64 21.00
N LEU A 177 -3.32 1.13 19.85
CA LEU A 177 -2.71 -0.20 19.75
C LEU A 177 -1.40 -0.30 20.54
N LEU A 178 -0.58 0.76 20.55
CA LEU A 178 0.68 0.79 21.28
C LEU A 178 0.48 0.82 22.80
N VAL A 179 -0.51 1.57 23.29
CA VAL A 179 -0.75 1.78 24.74
C VAL A 179 -1.61 0.67 25.36
N ILE A 180 -2.66 0.23 24.66
CA ILE A 180 -3.53 -0.84 25.16
C ILE A 180 -2.91 -2.22 24.90
N GLY A 181 -2.16 -2.37 23.81
CA GLY A 181 -1.44 -3.59 23.49
C GLY A 181 -0.22 -3.83 24.39
N PRO A 182 0.48 -4.97 24.21
CA PRO A 182 1.67 -5.29 25.00
C PRO A 182 2.86 -4.43 24.55
N THR A 183 2.96 -3.20 25.06
CA THR A 183 3.91 -2.17 24.58
C THR A 183 5.36 -2.66 24.53
N LEU A 184 5.83 -3.32 25.60
CA LEU A 184 7.20 -3.84 25.66
C LEU A 184 7.44 -4.88 24.56
N LEU A 185 6.49 -5.79 24.35
CA LEU A 185 6.58 -6.80 23.31
C LEU A 185 6.64 -6.17 21.91
N ILE A 186 5.79 -5.16 21.65
CA ILE A 186 5.76 -4.45 20.37
C ILE A 186 7.12 -3.78 20.11
N LEU A 187 7.70 -3.10 21.10
CA LEU A 187 8.98 -2.40 20.95
C LEU A 187 10.16 -3.37 20.80
N ASP A 188 10.15 -4.47 21.56
CA ASP A 188 11.16 -5.53 21.45
C ASP A 188 11.10 -6.18 20.06
N MET A 189 9.90 -6.57 19.61
CA MET A 189 9.68 -7.14 18.28
C MET A 189 10.07 -6.19 17.16
N MET A 190 9.71 -4.92 17.27
CA MET A 190 10.08 -3.91 16.27
C MET A 190 11.59 -3.83 16.14
N THR A 191 12.30 -3.80 17.27
CA THR A 191 13.77 -3.70 17.29
C THR A 191 14.42 -4.98 16.74
N SER A 192 14.01 -6.16 17.22
CA SER A 192 14.58 -7.43 16.80
C SER A 192 14.27 -7.73 15.33
N ALA A 193 13.02 -7.60 14.91
CA ALA A 193 12.62 -7.87 13.53
C ALA A 193 13.26 -6.89 12.54
N THR A 194 13.50 -5.63 12.94
CA THR A 194 14.26 -4.68 12.11
C THR A 194 15.70 -5.15 11.93
N GLY A 195 16.36 -5.59 13.01
CA GLY A 195 17.71 -6.13 12.95
C GLY A 195 17.79 -7.37 12.04
N ASP A 196 16.86 -8.31 12.22
CA ASP A 196 16.77 -9.54 11.43
C ASP A 196 16.50 -9.25 9.95
N TYR A 197 15.58 -8.32 9.67
CA TYR A 197 15.28 -7.86 8.32
C TYR A 197 16.50 -7.29 7.62
N LEU A 198 17.25 -6.41 8.28
CA LEU A 198 18.45 -5.79 7.69
C LEU A 198 19.57 -6.82 7.47
N ASN A 199 19.74 -7.77 8.39
CA ASN A 199 20.74 -8.83 8.26
C ASN A 199 20.42 -9.77 7.09
N THR A 200 19.14 -10.11 6.92
CA THR A 200 18.68 -11.06 5.90
C THR A 200 18.26 -10.40 4.58
N LEU A 201 18.35 -9.07 4.48
CA LEU A 201 17.81 -8.30 3.35
C LEU A 201 18.25 -8.86 2.00
N ILE A 202 19.56 -9.02 1.78
CA ILE A 202 20.11 -9.48 0.50
C ILE A 202 19.68 -10.91 0.18
N PHE A 203 19.69 -11.80 1.18
CA PHE A 203 19.33 -13.20 0.98
C PHE A 203 17.85 -13.34 0.61
N ASN A 204 16.97 -12.70 1.38
CA ASN A 204 15.53 -12.73 1.15
C ASN A 204 15.10 -11.95 -0.11
N SER A 205 15.92 -11.04 -0.62
CA SER A 205 15.65 -10.38 -1.91
C SER A 205 15.72 -11.34 -3.10
N LEU A 206 16.32 -12.51 -2.93
CA LEU A 206 16.60 -13.48 -4.01
C LEU A 206 15.83 -14.81 -3.87
N ASP A 207 15.03 -14.94 -2.81
CA ASP A 207 14.17 -16.08 -2.50
C ASP A 207 12.76 -15.83 -3.06
#